data_AF-B1X2A6-F1
#
_entry.id   AF-B1X2A6-F1
#
_cell.length_a   1.000
_cell.length_b   1.000
_cell.length_c   1.000
_cell.angle_alpha   90.00
_cell.angle_beta   90.00
_cell.angle_gamma   90.00
#
_symmetry.space_group_name_H-M   'P 1'
#
loop_
_entity.id
_entity.type
_entity.pdbx_description
1 polymer ?
#
loop_
_entity_poly.entity_id
_entity_poly.type
_entity_poly.pdbx_seq_one_letter_code
_entity_poly.pdbx_strand_id
1 'polypeptide(L)'
;MWLEYGLNEAQNLISISEVTRGKTALKCPYCQGELIAKKGKIKVHHFAHAGETCEPSQNQNIHLPLFCRFNLVLNNNYLEHFRRIASPDYKCTGLRKERKIIRYLQEKEILEHKLFPTLSPLGKAILKQLTLSEFCEAQDKMAQDKLIELQNKVVSLERSIKDTIKFQTTDYYQSRPIRYHRKVEKNQRLKEEELKNAKIDFHLYCIHYRGVLLSHLYFLLIETPSQTLFKIGVTSRDIDSRLSEIKIDLGKIFPDFSITLLGFWEHRGNLEYYFKYLYEEFNYPLENFTEYFNFSDIEPIKNSLNSLGYKQLSALEQEVINGNINNYKSSSNNSLNSS
;
A
#
# COMPACT_ATOMS: atom_id res chain seq x y z
N MET A 1 10.44 5.35 -7.43
CA MET A 1 9.33 4.38 -7.35
C MET A 1 8.84 4.09 -8.77
N TRP A 2 8.12 3.00 -9.02
CA TRP A 2 7.70 2.66 -10.37
C TRP A 2 6.19 2.94 -10.56
N LEU A 3 5.83 3.56 -11.69
CA LEU A 3 4.45 3.95 -11.99
C LEU A 3 3.66 2.74 -12.51
N GLU A 4 2.59 2.33 -11.85
CA GLU A 4 1.80 1.14 -12.25
C GLU A 4 0.62 1.46 -13.18
N TYR A 5 0.25 2.75 -13.30
CA TYR A 5 -0.91 3.19 -14.08
C TYR A 5 -0.53 4.31 -15.06
N GLY A 6 -1.13 4.25 -16.26
CA GLY A 6 -1.03 5.32 -17.26
C GLY A 6 -2.43 5.77 -17.71
N LEU A 7 -2.57 7.00 -18.16
CA LEU A 7 -3.82 7.53 -18.69
C LEU A 7 -3.96 7.18 -20.18
N ASN A 8 -5.14 6.72 -20.59
CA ASN A 8 -5.50 6.65 -22.00
C ASN A 8 -6.06 7.99 -22.52
N GLU A 9 -6.45 8.03 -23.80
CA GLU A 9 -7.03 9.23 -24.43
C GLU A 9 -8.29 9.74 -23.71
N ALA A 10 -9.10 8.82 -23.18
CA ALA A 10 -10.31 9.12 -22.41
C ALA A 10 -10.03 9.55 -20.95
N GLN A 11 -8.76 9.77 -20.56
CA GLN A 11 -8.34 10.10 -19.20
C GLN A 11 -8.66 9.01 -18.16
N ASN A 12 -8.82 7.76 -18.59
CA ASN A 12 -8.97 6.61 -17.70
C ASN A 12 -7.60 6.04 -17.36
N LEU A 13 -7.40 5.67 -16.09
CA LEU A 13 -6.21 4.95 -15.65
C LEU A 13 -6.26 3.49 -16.11
N ILE A 14 -5.22 3.07 -16.79
CA ILE A 14 -5.01 1.71 -17.28
C ILE A 14 -3.83 1.10 -16.53
N SER A 15 -4.04 -0.09 -15.96
CA SER A 15 -2.98 -0.80 -15.24
C SER A 15 -1.92 -1.31 -16.19
N ILE A 16 -0.67 -1.37 -15.71
CA ILE A 16 0.42 -2.03 -16.41
C ILE A 16 0.08 -3.48 -16.73
N SER A 17 -0.73 -4.17 -15.90
CA SER A 17 -1.13 -5.57 -16.16
C SER A 17 -1.89 -5.72 -17.48
N GLU A 18 -2.66 -4.72 -17.89
CA GLU A 18 -3.55 -4.75 -19.06
C GLU A 18 -2.85 -4.44 -20.39
N VAL A 19 -1.63 -3.91 -20.35
CA VAL A 19 -0.91 -3.52 -21.57
C VAL A 19 0.20 -4.50 -21.95
N THR A 20 0.48 -4.62 -23.25
CA THR A 20 1.64 -5.35 -23.75
C THR A 20 2.94 -4.61 -23.43
N ARG A 21 4.05 -5.33 -23.36
CA ARG A 21 5.39 -4.74 -23.19
C ARG A 21 5.72 -3.81 -24.36
N GLY A 22 6.37 -2.68 -24.09
CA GLY A 22 6.91 -1.79 -25.13
C GLY A 22 6.30 -0.39 -25.10
N LYS A 23 6.33 0.30 -26.25
CA LYS A 23 5.72 1.62 -26.40
C LYS A 23 4.20 1.51 -26.23
N THR A 24 3.59 2.49 -25.58
CA THR A 24 2.13 2.56 -25.40
C THR A 24 1.62 3.92 -25.82
N ALA A 25 0.31 4.03 -26.06
CA ALA A 25 -0.37 5.32 -26.23
C ALA A 25 -0.65 6.02 -24.89
N LEU A 26 -0.31 5.37 -23.77
CA LEU A 26 -0.63 5.88 -22.43
C LEU A 26 0.28 7.03 -22.03
N LYS A 27 -0.27 7.94 -21.24
CA LYS A 27 0.41 9.14 -20.75
C LYS A 27 0.59 9.10 -19.24
N CYS A 28 1.65 9.74 -18.74
CA CYS A 28 1.88 9.89 -17.31
C CYS A 28 0.73 10.68 -16.66
N PRO A 29 0.11 10.18 -15.57
CA PRO A 29 -0.98 10.87 -14.90
C PRO A 29 -0.61 12.31 -14.49
N TYR A 30 0.65 12.52 -14.09
CA TYR A 30 1.16 13.79 -13.59
C TYR A 30 1.52 14.76 -14.73
N CYS A 31 2.52 14.41 -15.54
CA CYS A 31 3.08 15.32 -16.55
C CYS A 31 2.53 15.13 -17.96
N GLN A 32 1.68 14.11 -18.20
CA GLN A 32 1.16 13.73 -19.52
C GLN A 32 2.26 13.29 -20.52
N GLY A 33 3.48 13.03 -20.04
CA GLY A 33 4.58 12.50 -20.86
C GLY A 33 4.32 11.06 -21.33
N GLU A 34 4.97 10.68 -22.43
CA GLU A 34 4.85 9.33 -23.01
C GLU A 34 5.39 8.25 -22.09
N LEU A 35 4.68 7.12 -22.03
CA LEU A 35 5.04 5.97 -21.23
C LEU A 35 5.48 4.77 -22.08
N ILE A 36 6.37 3.97 -21.50
CA ILE A 36 6.83 2.68 -22.01
C ILE A 36 6.50 1.63 -20.95
N ALA A 37 5.74 0.62 -21.33
CA ALA A 37 5.44 -0.54 -20.50
C ALA A 37 6.68 -1.45 -20.37
N LYS A 38 7.30 -1.44 -19.19
CA LYS A 38 8.43 -2.30 -18.83
C LYS A 38 7.90 -3.53 -18.09
N LYS A 39 7.77 -4.64 -18.83
CA LYS A 39 7.44 -5.96 -18.28
C LYS A 39 8.63 -6.91 -18.42
N GLY A 40 8.92 -7.65 -17.36
CA GLY A 40 10.02 -8.61 -17.32
C GLY A 40 9.85 -9.62 -16.19
N LYS A 41 10.74 -10.62 -16.13
CA LYS A 41 10.70 -11.67 -15.11
C LYS A 41 11.28 -11.26 -13.76
N ILE A 42 12.18 -10.26 -13.76
CA ILE A 42 12.99 -9.90 -12.58
C ILE A 42 12.45 -8.65 -11.88
N LYS A 43 12.17 -7.57 -12.64
CA LYS A 43 11.67 -6.31 -12.08
C LYS A 43 10.16 -6.29 -12.11
N VAL A 44 9.56 -5.73 -11.05
CA VAL A 44 8.13 -5.42 -10.97
C VAL A 44 7.69 -4.68 -12.24
N HIS A 45 6.57 -5.10 -12.82
CA HIS A 45 6.06 -4.49 -14.04
C HIS A 45 5.68 -3.04 -13.78
N HIS A 46 6.10 -2.13 -14.65
CA HIS A 46 5.80 -0.71 -14.50
C HIS A 46 5.85 0.06 -15.80
N PHE A 47 5.31 1.26 -15.78
CA PHE A 47 5.54 2.30 -16.76
C PHE A 47 6.80 3.10 -16.43
N ALA A 48 7.61 3.33 -17.47
CA ALA A 48 8.72 4.27 -17.45
C ALA A 48 8.44 5.40 -18.44
N HIS A 49 8.92 6.61 -18.16
CA HIS A 49 8.86 7.69 -19.14
C HIS A 49 9.73 7.35 -20.35
N ALA A 50 9.28 7.74 -21.55
CA ALA A 50 10.11 7.65 -22.75
C ALA A 50 11.28 8.66 -22.73
N GLY A 51 11.08 9.79 -22.04
CA GLY A 51 12.09 10.82 -21.79
C GLY A 51 12.41 10.98 -20.31
N GLU A 52 12.63 12.23 -19.88
CA GLU A 52 12.88 12.55 -18.47
C GLU A 52 11.69 12.17 -17.59
N THR A 53 11.99 11.51 -16.46
CA THR A 53 10.97 11.14 -15.48
C THR A 53 10.60 12.35 -14.66
N CYS A 54 9.32 12.73 -14.65
CA CYS A 54 8.87 13.91 -13.91
C CYS A 54 8.98 13.70 -12.39
N GLU A 55 9.32 14.78 -11.69
CA GLU A 55 9.50 14.80 -10.23
C GLU A 55 8.31 14.22 -9.45
N PRO A 56 7.04 14.54 -9.78
CA PRO A 56 5.89 13.99 -9.05
C PRO A 56 5.80 12.47 -9.12
N SER A 57 6.20 11.88 -10.25
CA SER A 57 6.21 10.41 -10.40
C SER A 57 7.35 9.74 -9.63
N GLN A 58 8.46 10.46 -9.38
CA GLN A 58 9.58 9.93 -8.61
C GLN A 58 9.28 9.92 -7.12
N ASN A 59 8.62 10.97 -6.64
CA ASN A 59 8.38 11.27 -5.23
C ASN A 59 6.97 10.91 -4.73
N GLN A 60 6.30 10.00 -5.44
CA GLN A 60 5.02 9.43 -5.02
C GLN A 60 5.11 8.86 -3.60
N ASN A 61 4.23 9.30 -2.71
CA ASN A 61 4.09 8.73 -1.36
C ASN A 61 2.66 8.23 -1.13
N ILE A 62 2.24 7.31 -2.00
CA ILE A 62 0.88 6.77 -2.07
C ILE A 62 0.85 5.26 -1.82
N HIS A 63 1.87 4.73 -1.14
CA HIS A 63 1.91 3.31 -0.80
C HIS A 63 0.86 2.97 0.24
N LEU A 64 0.23 1.80 0.06
CA LEU A 64 -0.57 1.20 1.10
C LEU A 64 0.37 0.86 2.28
N PRO A 65 0.13 1.44 3.46
CA PRO A 65 0.95 1.15 4.65
C PRO A 65 0.94 -0.35 4.95
N LEU A 66 2.07 -0.88 5.42
CA LEU A 66 2.20 -2.30 5.79
C LEU A 66 1.68 -3.30 4.73
N PHE A 67 1.81 -3.04 3.43
CA PHE A 67 1.40 -4.03 2.42
C PHE A 67 2.54 -4.97 2.01
N CYS A 68 3.57 -4.47 1.31
CA CYS A 68 4.66 -5.29 0.77
C CYS A 68 6.07 -4.82 1.15
N ARG A 69 6.19 -3.75 1.96
CA ARG A 69 7.48 -3.10 2.25
C ARG A 69 7.80 -2.93 3.73
N PHE A 70 7.09 -3.63 4.61
CA PHE A 70 7.29 -3.47 6.05
C PHE A 70 8.70 -3.90 6.51
N ASN A 71 9.37 -4.83 5.81
CA ASN A 71 10.72 -5.29 6.14
C ASN A 71 11.88 -4.55 5.43
N LEU A 72 11.60 -3.64 4.49
CA LEU A 72 12.63 -3.02 3.61
C LEU A 72 13.36 -1.82 4.22
N VAL A 73 13.03 -1.46 5.46
CA VAL A 73 13.42 -0.15 6.02
C VAL A 73 14.79 -0.18 6.71
N LEU A 74 15.28 -1.35 7.10
CA LEU A 74 16.51 -1.51 7.90
C LEU A 74 17.51 -2.44 7.21
N ASN A 75 18.77 -2.01 7.10
CA ASN A 75 19.87 -2.94 6.82
C ASN A 75 20.17 -3.80 8.06
N ASN A 76 20.95 -4.88 7.88
CA ASN A 76 21.25 -5.83 8.96
C ASN A 76 21.81 -5.16 10.23
N ASN A 77 22.67 -4.14 10.08
CA ASN A 77 23.23 -3.41 11.21
C ASN A 77 22.15 -2.65 11.99
N TYR A 78 21.22 -1.98 11.32
CA TYR A 78 20.10 -1.31 11.98
C TYR A 78 19.10 -2.31 12.58
N LEU A 79 18.92 -3.48 11.97
CA LEU A 79 18.02 -4.52 12.47
C LEU A 79 18.52 -5.11 13.80
N GLU A 80 19.81 -5.37 13.94
CA GLU A 80 20.40 -5.83 15.21
C GLU A 80 20.25 -4.79 16.32
N HIS A 81 20.55 -3.53 16.01
CA HIS A 81 20.34 -2.44 16.96
C HIS A 81 18.86 -2.28 17.33
N PHE A 82 17.96 -2.43 16.37
CA PHE A 82 16.53 -2.35 16.60
C PHE A 82 16.02 -3.49 17.49
N ARG A 83 16.44 -4.74 17.24
CA ARG A 83 16.14 -5.90 18.11
C ARG A 83 16.61 -5.66 19.54
N ARG A 84 17.80 -5.08 19.70
CA ARG A 84 18.33 -4.72 21.01
C ARG A 84 17.48 -3.67 21.71
N ILE A 85 17.05 -2.62 21.00
CA ILE A 85 16.18 -1.55 21.54
C ILE A 85 14.80 -2.10 21.92
N ALA A 86 14.29 -3.05 21.15
CA ALA A 86 12.98 -3.68 21.38
C ALA A 86 12.99 -4.73 22.51
N SER A 87 14.15 -5.09 23.04
CA SER A 87 14.26 -6.04 24.14
C SER A 87 13.66 -5.47 25.43
N PRO A 88 12.89 -6.26 26.21
CA PRO A 88 12.41 -5.85 27.53
C PRO A 88 13.52 -5.41 28.48
N ASP A 89 14.72 -5.98 28.32
CA ASP A 89 15.89 -5.69 29.15
C ASP A 89 16.69 -4.46 28.67
N TYR A 90 16.22 -3.79 27.62
CA TYR A 90 16.94 -2.66 27.05
C TYR A 90 16.98 -1.47 28.02
N LYS A 91 18.19 -1.15 28.48
CA LYS A 91 18.48 0.09 29.21
C LYS A 91 19.20 1.04 28.27
N CYS A 92 18.54 2.17 27.95
CA CYS A 92 19.14 3.22 27.16
C CYS A 92 20.43 3.71 27.85
N THR A 93 21.59 3.50 27.21
CA THR A 93 22.89 3.85 27.79
C THR A 93 23.26 5.32 27.58
N GLY A 94 22.43 6.07 26.85
CA GLY A 94 22.64 7.50 26.57
C GLY A 94 23.74 7.80 25.55
N LEU A 95 24.34 6.78 24.94
CA LEU A 95 25.42 6.94 23.96
C LEU A 95 24.94 7.71 22.71
N ARG A 96 25.78 8.62 22.21
CA ARG A 96 25.50 9.47 21.02
C ARG A 96 25.14 8.64 19.78
N LYS A 97 25.69 7.43 19.63
CA LYS A 97 25.36 6.51 18.53
C LYS A 97 23.93 5.96 18.64
N GLU A 98 23.45 5.62 19.85
CA GLU A 98 22.09 5.11 20.06
C GLU A 98 21.02 6.19 19.77
N ARG A 99 21.27 7.44 20.17
CA ARG A 99 20.36 8.56 19.86
C ARG A 99 20.16 8.77 18.36
N LYS A 100 21.22 8.60 17.55
CA LYS A 100 21.11 8.67 16.08
C LYS A 100 20.24 7.56 15.52
N ILE A 101 20.38 6.35 16.04
CA ILE A 101 19.59 5.19 15.61
C ILE A 101 18.13 5.36 16.02
N ILE A 102 17.85 5.74 17.28
CA ILE A 102 16.48 5.99 17.74
C ILE A 102 15.80 7.07 16.90
N ARG A 103 16.48 8.18 16.61
CA ARG A 103 15.96 9.22 15.72
C ARG A 103 15.67 8.67 14.32
N TYR A 104 16.60 7.90 13.74
CA TYR A 104 16.39 7.27 12.44
C TYR A 104 15.15 6.35 12.45
N LEU A 105 14.98 5.51 13.48
CA LEU A 105 13.83 4.63 13.61
C LEU A 105 12.51 5.40 13.79
N GLN A 106 12.53 6.54 14.50
CA GLN A 106 11.38 7.44 14.63
C GLN A 106 11.04 8.13 13.29
N GLU A 107 12.04 8.62 12.56
CA GLU A 107 11.89 9.18 11.21
C GLU A 107 11.34 8.16 10.20
N LYS A 108 11.51 6.86 10.50
CA LYS A 108 10.99 5.74 9.73
C LYS A 108 9.68 5.18 10.29
N GLU A 109 9.07 5.83 11.28
CA GLU A 109 7.81 5.40 11.90
C GLU A 109 7.86 3.99 12.51
N ILE A 110 9.05 3.49 12.84
CA ILE A 110 9.25 2.19 13.51
C ILE A 110 9.05 2.33 15.02
N LEU A 111 9.24 3.53 15.56
CA LEU A 111 9.05 3.88 16.97
C LEU A 111 8.13 5.09 17.08
N GLU A 112 7.16 5.07 17.99
CA GLU A 112 6.10 6.10 18.08
C GLU A 112 6.43 7.25 19.04
N HIS A 113 7.30 7.02 20.03
CA HIS A 113 7.46 7.95 21.14
C HIS A 113 8.86 8.57 21.21
N LYS A 114 8.91 9.91 21.38
CA LYS A 114 10.15 10.72 21.39
C LYS A 114 11.04 10.47 22.61
N LEU A 115 10.43 10.28 23.79
CA LEU A 115 11.15 10.10 25.07
C LEU A 115 11.32 8.63 25.50
N PHE A 116 10.32 7.77 25.28
CA PHE A 116 10.32 6.35 25.65
C PHE A 116 9.95 5.48 24.43
N PRO A 117 10.92 5.11 23.58
CA PRO A 117 10.62 4.46 22.31
C PRO A 117 9.82 3.17 22.47
N THR A 118 8.54 3.21 22.13
CA THR A 118 7.66 2.05 21.96
C THR A 118 7.61 1.66 20.50
N LEU A 119 7.43 0.35 20.25
CA LEU A 119 7.27 -0.17 18.90
C LEU A 119 5.95 0.31 18.30
N SER A 120 6.02 0.92 17.12
CA SER A 120 4.84 1.13 16.28
C SER A 120 4.31 -0.20 15.74
N PRO A 121 3.11 -0.24 15.15
CA PRO A 121 2.68 -1.42 14.40
C PRO A 121 3.68 -1.84 13.32
N LEU A 122 4.33 -0.90 12.62
CA LEU A 122 5.41 -1.22 11.68
C LEU A 122 6.60 -1.88 12.37
N GLY A 123 7.02 -1.35 13.53
CA GLY A 123 8.10 -1.95 14.31
C GLY A 123 7.77 -3.37 14.79
N LYS A 124 6.55 -3.59 15.27
CA LYS A 124 6.08 -4.92 15.67
C LYS A 124 6.02 -5.88 14.48
N ALA A 125 5.54 -5.42 13.31
CA ALA A 125 5.52 -6.22 12.08
C ALA A 125 6.93 -6.64 11.66
N ILE A 126 7.91 -5.72 11.68
CA ILE A 126 9.33 -6.02 11.36
C ILE A 126 9.92 -7.07 12.30
N LEU A 127 9.48 -7.11 13.56
CA LEU A 127 9.98 -8.08 14.54
C LEU A 127 9.14 -9.37 14.58
N LYS A 128 8.18 -9.55 13.67
CA LYS A 128 7.23 -10.68 13.65
C LYS A 128 6.45 -10.80 14.98
N GLN A 129 6.18 -9.66 15.62
CA GLN A 129 5.47 -9.59 16.91
C GLN A 129 3.98 -9.31 16.77
N LEU A 130 3.47 -9.16 15.54
CA LEU A 130 2.03 -9.08 15.29
C LEU A 130 1.50 -10.45 14.87
N THR A 131 0.43 -10.88 15.51
CA THR A 131 -0.44 -11.93 14.95
C THR A 131 -1.05 -11.45 13.62
N LEU A 132 -1.61 -12.38 12.84
CA LEU A 132 -2.28 -12.01 11.58
C LEU A 132 -3.47 -11.05 11.79
N SER A 133 -4.21 -11.20 12.90
CA SER A 133 -5.32 -10.30 13.25
C SER A 133 -4.83 -8.90 13.61
N GLU A 134 -3.84 -8.81 14.50
CA GLU A 134 -3.28 -7.50 14.88
C GLU A 134 -2.64 -6.78 13.69
N PHE A 135 -2.03 -7.53 12.77
CA PHE A 135 -1.52 -6.96 11.52
C PHE A 135 -2.64 -6.40 10.64
N CYS A 136 -3.75 -7.12 10.50
CA CYS A 136 -4.91 -6.61 9.77
C CYS A 136 -5.43 -5.32 10.38
N GLU A 137 -5.66 -5.29 11.69
CA GLU A 137 -6.18 -4.10 12.40
C GLU A 137 -5.25 -2.90 12.23
N ALA A 138 -3.95 -3.12 12.40
CA ALA A 138 -2.94 -2.09 12.20
C ALA A 138 -2.95 -1.55 10.76
N GLN A 139 -2.93 -2.45 9.77
CA GLN A 139 -2.91 -2.06 8.38
C GLN A 139 -4.20 -1.35 7.96
N ASP A 140 -5.36 -1.88 8.34
CA ASP A 140 -6.67 -1.28 8.05
C ASP A 140 -6.73 0.15 8.59
N LYS A 141 -6.32 0.36 9.84
CA LYS A 141 -6.27 1.70 10.43
C LYS A 141 -5.33 2.64 9.67
N MET A 142 -4.09 2.20 9.42
CA MET A 142 -3.11 3.04 8.70
C MET A 142 -3.55 3.35 7.27
N ALA A 143 -4.20 2.40 6.60
CA ALA A 143 -4.71 2.57 5.26
C ALA A 143 -5.84 3.61 5.21
N GLN A 144 -6.76 3.59 6.18
CA GLN A 144 -7.83 4.56 6.31
C GLN A 144 -7.29 5.95 6.70
N ASP A 145 -6.36 6.03 7.65
CA ASP A 145 -5.72 7.29 8.05
C ASP A 145 -5.03 7.97 6.86
N LYS A 146 -4.31 7.19 6.04
CA LYS A 146 -3.63 7.72 4.85
C LYS A 146 -4.62 8.18 3.77
N LEU A 147 -5.74 7.46 3.61
CA LEU A 147 -6.80 7.88 2.70
C LEU A 147 -7.39 9.24 3.09
N ILE A 148 -7.67 9.41 4.40
CA ILE A 148 -8.19 10.66 4.97
C ILE A 148 -7.16 11.79 4.83
N GLU A 149 -5.88 11.52 5.08
CA GLU A 149 -4.78 12.49 4.89
C GLU A 149 -4.75 13.03 3.45
N LEU A 150 -4.74 12.14 2.46
CA LEU A 150 -4.69 12.51 1.04
C LEU A 150 -5.95 13.30 0.62
N GLN A 151 -7.11 12.89 1.10
CA GLN A 151 -8.36 13.60 0.86
C GLN A 151 -8.35 15.02 1.46
N ASN A 152 -7.95 15.15 2.72
CA ASN A 152 -7.85 16.45 3.39
C ASN A 152 -6.87 17.38 2.67
N LYS A 153 -5.78 16.83 2.12
CA LYS A 153 -4.86 17.60 1.28
C LYS A 153 -5.56 18.17 0.04
N VAL A 154 -6.34 17.36 -0.69
CA VAL A 154 -7.13 17.84 -1.84
C VAL A 154 -8.11 18.94 -1.42
N VAL A 155 -8.93 18.70 -0.39
CA VAL A 155 -9.96 19.65 0.07
C VAL A 155 -9.34 20.97 0.54
N SER A 156 -8.22 20.91 1.28
CA SER A 156 -7.54 22.11 1.77
C SER A 156 -6.95 22.95 0.64
N LEU A 157 -6.39 22.33 -0.40
CA LEU A 157 -5.88 23.00 -1.59
C LEU A 157 -7.00 23.65 -2.41
N GLU A 158 -8.12 22.94 -2.63
CA GLU A 158 -9.30 23.49 -3.33
C GLU A 158 -9.84 24.73 -2.62
N ARG A 159 -9.99 24.65 -1.29
CA ARG A 159 -10.40 25.79 -0.47
C ARG A 159 -9.42 26.95 -0.60
N SER A 160 -8.12 26.68 -0.50
CA SER A 160 -7.08 27.71 -0.59
C SER A 160 -7.07 28.44 -1.94
N ILE A 161 -7.30 27.71 -3.04
CA ILE A 161 -7.42 28.29 -4.38
C ILE A 161 -8.69 29.15 -4.48
N LYS A 162 -9.83 28.65 -4.01
CA LYS A 162 -11.09 29.41 -3.99
C LYS A 162 -10.97 30.71 -3.20
N ASP A 163 -10.33 30.66 -2.04
CA ASP A 163 -10.07 31.85 -1.21
C ASP A 163 -9.12 32.83 -1.92
N THR A 164 -8.13 32.31 -2.66
CA THR A 164 -7.23 33.14 -3.49
C THR A 164 -7.99 33.85 -4.60
N ILE A 165 -8.87 33.15 -5.33
CA ILE A 165 -9.71 33.73 -6.37
C ILE A 165 -10.64 34.80 -5.78
N LYS A 166 -11.27 34.52 -4.63
CA LYS A 166 -12.11 35.50 -3.93
C LYS A 166 -11.32 36.73 -3.50
N PHE A 167 -10.08 36.57 -3.04
CA PHE A 167 -9.23 37.70 -2.67
C PHE A 167 -8.90 38.59 -3.88
N GLN A 168 -8.71 38.00 -5.05
CA GLN A 168 -8.44 38.75 -6.29
C GLN A 168 -9.59 39.63 -6.74
N THR A 169 -10.83 39.38 -6.31
CA THR A 169 -11.98 40.23 -6.63
C THR A 169 -12.12 41.44 -5.70
N THR A 170 -11.22 41.65 -4.74
CA THR A 170 -11.31 42.76 -3.78
C THR A 170 -10.70 44.05 -4.34
N ASP A 171 -11.28 45.21 -3.99
CA ASP A 171 -10.73 46.53 -4.35
C ASP A 171 -9.28 46.71 -3.85
N TYR A 172 -8.98 46.12 -2.70
CA TYR A 172 -7.63 46.06 -2.16
C TYR A 172 -6.66 45.38 -3.12
N TYR A 173 -7.04 44.25 -3.72
CA TYR A 173 -6.20 43.56 -4.69
C TYR A 173 -6.07 44.37 -5.99
N GLN A 174 -7.18 44.91 -6.49
CA GLN A 174 -7.22 45.66 -7.75
C GLN A 174 -6.40 46.96 -7.71
N SER A 175 -6.23 47.56 -6.52
CA SER A 175 -5.42 48.77 -6.31
C SER A 175 -3.91 48.50 -6.18
N ARG A 176 -3.46 47.23 -6.28
CA ARG A 176 -2.04 46.89 -6.11
C ARG A 176 -1.22 47.06 -7.40
N PRO A 177 0.11 47.25 -7.29
CA PRO A 177 0.97 47.30 -8.47
C PRO A 177 1.02 45.96 -9.21
N ILE A 178 1.24 45.99 -10.53
CA ILE A 178 1.35 44.81 -11.41
C ILE A 178 2.31 43.73 -10.86
N ARG A 179 3.41 44.12 -10.20
CA ARG A 179 4.35 43.16 -9.58
C ARG A 179 3.69 42.29 -8.50
N TYR A 180 2.73 42.83 -7.76
CA TYR A 180 1.95 42.10 -6.76
C TYR A 180 1.03 41.08 -7.43
N HIS A 181 0.30 41.49 -8.49
CA HIS A 181 -0.55 40.59 -9.28
C HIS A 181 0.22 39.37 -9.79
N ARG A 182 1.37 39.60 -10.43
CA ARG A 182 2.25 38.52 -10.94
C ARG A 182 2.68 37.54 -9.85
N LYS A 183 2.96 38.03 -8.63
CA LYS A 183 3.34 37.18 -7.50
C LYS A 183 2.17 36.29 -7.06
N VAL A 184 0.97 36.85 -6.99
CA VAL A 184 -0.25 36.11 -6.61
C VAL A 184 -0.60 35.08 -7.70
N GLU A 185 -0.56 35.45 -8.97
CA GLU A 185 -0.80 34.54 -10.10
C GLU A 185 0.21 33.38 -10.13
N LYS A 186 1.49 33.67 -9.89
CA LYS A 186 2.52 32.61 -9.80
C LYS A 186 2.21 31.63 -8.66
N ASN A 187 1.87 32.14 -7.48
CA ASN A 187 1.52 31.29 -6.33
C ASN A 187 0.24 30.48 -6.59
N GLN A 188 -0.74 31.05 -7.28
CA GLN A 188 -1.96 30.34 -7.67
C GLN A 188 -1.63 29.17 -8.61
N ARG A 189 -0.83 29.39 -9.67
CA ARG A 189 -0.42 28.33 -10.59
C ARG A 189 0.29 27.17 -9.89
N LEU A 190 1.16 27.48 -8.92
CA LEU A 190 1.84 26.47 -8.12
C LEU A 190 0.84 25.65 -7.28
N LYS A 191 -0.17 26.29 -6.67
CA LYS A 191 -1.22 25.59 -5.93
C LYS A 191 -2.12 24.75 -6.85
N GLU A 192 -2.42 25.22 -8.06
CA GLU A 192 -3.21 24.47 -9.04
C GLU A 192 -2.47 23.22 -9.51
N GLU A 193 -1.16 23.31 -9.73
CA GLU A 193 -0.30 22.17 -10.03
C GLU A 193 -0.22 21.20 -8.84
N GLU A 194 -0.05 21.71 -7.62
CA GLU A 194 -0.07 20.90 -6.39
C GLU A 194 -1.43 20.19 -6.20
N LEU A 195 -2.54 20.88 -6.45
CA LEU A 195 -3.89 20.32 -6.38
C LEU A 195 -4.06 19.19 -7.42
N LYS A 196 -3.58 19.40 -8.65
CA LYS A 196 -3.62 18.38 -9.70
C LYS A 196 -2.86 17.13 -9.25
N ASN A 197 -1.64 17.28 -8.73
CA ASN A 197 -0.83 16.16 -8.25
C ASN A 197 -1.48 15.47 -7.04
N ALA A 198 -2.04 16.23 -6.09
CA ALA A 198 -2.74 15.68 -4.93
C ALA A 198 -3.98 14.85 -5.32
N LYS A 199 -4.73 15.28 -6.34
CA LYS A 199 -5.87 14.50 -6.88
C LYS A 199 -5.43 13.18 -7.50
N ILE A 200 -4.32 13.20 -8.24
CA ILE A 200 -3.74 11.99 -8.83
C ILE A 200 -3.27 11.04 -7.73
N ASP A 201 -2.55 11.55 -6.73
CA ASP A 201 -2.06 10.76 -5.60
C ASP A 201 -3.22 10.08 -4.86
N PHE A 202 -4.27 10.85 -4.54
CA PHE A 202 -5.48 10.32 -3.93
C PHE A 202 -6.12 9.23 -4.78
N HIS A 203 -6.28 9.46 -6.09
CA HIS A 203 -6.93 8.50 -6.97
C HIS A 203 -6.14 7.19 -7.12
N LEU A 204 -4.81 7.29 -7.30
CA LEU A 204 -3.94 6.11 -7.36
C LEU A 204 -3.95 5.33 -6.05
N TYR A 205 -3.90 6.03 -4.91
CA TYR A 205 -4.01 5.39 -3.59
C TYR A 205 -5.32 4.59 -3.46
N CYS A 206 -6.44 5.19 -3.85
CA CYS A 206 -7.75 4.54 -3.84
C CYS A 206 -7.78 3.29 -4.71
N ILE A 207 -7.16 3.32 -5.90
CA ILE A 207 -7.08 2.15 -6.78
C ILE A 207 -6.27 1.03 -6.13
N HIS A 208 -5.12 1.34 -5.55
CA HIS A 208 -4.30 0.35 -4.84
C HIS A 208 -5.05 -0.26 -3.66
N TYR A 209 -5.70 0.57 -2.85
CA TYR A 209 -6.46 0.11 -1.69
C TYR A 209 -7.66 -0.73 -2.13
N ARG A 210 -8.40 -0.30 -3.16
CA ARG A 210 -9.48 -1.07 -3.76
C ARG A 210 -9.02 -2.44 -4.26
N GLY A 211 -7.87 -2.52 -4.92
CA GLY A 211 -7.32 -3.79 -5.39
C GLY A 211 -7.06 -4.79 -4.25
N VAL A 212 -6.56 -4.30 -3.11
CA VAL A 212 -6.37 -5.12 -1.91
C VAL A 212 -7.70 -5.55 -1.30
N LEU A 213 -8.66 -4.62 -1.19
CA LEU A 213 -9.99 -4.92 -0.67
C LEU A 213 -10.76 -5.89 -1.57
N LEU A 214 -10.61 -5.83 -2.89
CA LEU A 214 -11.24 -6.77 -3.83
C LEU A 214 -10.51 -8.12 -3.94
N SER A 215 -9.38 -8.28 -3.25
CA SER A 215 -8.63 -9.53 -3.25
C SER A 215 -8.96 -10.36 -2.01
N HIS A 216 -9.13 -11.65 -2.22
CA HIS A 216 -9.47 -12.64 -1.22
C HIS A 216 -8.25 -13.52 -0.94
N LEU A 217 -7.96 -13.78 0.34
CA LEU A 217 -6.91 -14.71 0.74
C LEU A 217 -7.44 -16.13 0.64
N TYR A 218 -6.63 -17.06 0.15
CA TYR A 218 -6.93 -18.48 0.19
C TYR A 218 -5.74 -19.28 0.75
N PHE A 219 -6.05 -20.39 1.41
CA PHE A 219 -5.06 -21.31 1.95
C PHE A 219 -5.39 -22.74 1.49
N LEU A 220 -4.42 -23.41 0.88
CA LEU A 220 -4.59 -24.73 0.29
C LEU A 220 -3.69 -25.76 0.97
N LEU A 221 -4.21 -26.97 1.06
CA LEU A 221 -3.46 -28.20 1.27
C LEU A 221 -3.20 -28.84 -0.10
N ILE A 222 -1.97 -29.25 -0.33
CA ILE A 222 -1.54 -29.96 -1.53
C ILE A 222 -0.88 -31.25 -1.08
N GLU A 223 -1.45 -32.38 -1.45
CA GLU A 223 -0.90 -33.69 -1.09
C GLU A 223 -0.35 -34.35 -2.34
N THR A 224 0.86 -34.87 -2.22
CA THR A 224 1.52 -35.69 -3.23
C THR A 224 1.89 -37.03 -2.59
N PRO A 225 2.18 -38.08 -3.36
CA PRO A 225 2.61 -39.36 -2.79
C PRO A 225 3.86 -39.26 -1.87
N SER A 226 4.71 -38.25 -2.08
CA SER A 226 5.97 -38.08 -1.35
C SER A 226 5.94 -37.05 -0.23
N GLN A 227 5.01 -36.09 -0.27
CA GLN A 227 5.01 -34.95 0.66
C GLN A 227 3.68 -34.21 0.70
N THR A 228 3.49 -33.47 1.78
CA THR A 228 2.39 -32.53 1.98
C THR A 228 2.93 -31.10 1.94
N LEU A 229 2.31 -30.25 1.13
CA LEU A 229 2.64 -28.84 0.99
C LEU A 229 1.42 -27.97 1.28
N PHE A 230 1.68 -26.74 1.67
CA PHE A 230 0.65 -25.73 1.90
C PHE A 230 0.90 -24.53 1.01
N LYS A 231 -0.16 -23.97 0.43
CA LYS A 231 -0.07 -22.76 -0.40
C LYS A 231 -0.91 -21.65 0.21
N ILE A 232 -0.32 -20.49 0.40
CA ILE A 232 -1.05 -19.24 0.65
C ILE A 232 -1.13 -18.45 -0.67
N GLY A 233 -2.19 -17.69 -0.89
CA GLY A 233 -2.21 -16.75 -2.01
C GLY A 233 -3.43 -15.86 -2.00
N VAL A 234 -3.46 -14.90 -2.93
CA VAL A 234 -4.59 -14.00 -3.09
C VAL A 234 -5.17 -14.07 -4.50
N THR A 235 -6.48 -13.84 -4.59
CA THR A 235 -7.19 -13.80 -5.87
C THR A 235 -8.31 -12.77 -5.82
N SER A 236 -8.49 -12.02 -6.90
CA SER A 236 -9.70 -11.22 -7.17
C SER A 236 -10.70 -11.94 -8.08
N ARG A 237 -10.33 -13.14 -8.54
CA ARG A 237 -11.16 -14.03 -9.36
C ARG A 237 -11.88 -15.02 -8.45
N ASP A 238 -12.92 -15.67 -8.99
CA ASP A 238 -13.56 -16.79 -8.32
C ASP A 238 -12.53 -17.90 -7.98
N ILE A 239 -12.79 -18.59 -6.87
CA ILE A 239 -11.84 -19.57 -6.32
C ILE A 239 -11.66 -20.77 -7.26
N ASP A 240 -12.69 -21.19 -7.98
CA ASP A 240 -12.64 -22.36 -8.86
C ASP A 240 -11.75 -22.12 -10.10
N SER A 241 -11.85 -20.95 -10.72
CA SER A 241 -10.96 -20.52 -11.80
C SER A 241 -9.51 -20.45 -11.31
N ARG A 242 -9.28 -19.90 -10.10
CA ARG A 242 -7.93 -19.86 -9.52
C ARG A 242 -7.38 -21.26 -9.25
N LEU A 243 -8.19 -22.16 -8.69
CA LEU A 243 -7.78 -23.55 -8.44
C LEU A 243 -7.46 -24.29 -9.74
N SER A 244 -8.19 -24.02 -10.82
CA SER A 244 -7.94 -24.60 -12.14
C SER A 244 -6.57 -24.19 -12.70
N GLU A 245 -6.19 -22.92 -12.55
CA GLU A 245 -4.85 -22.44 -12.94
C GLU A 245 -3.74 -23.09 -12.10
N ILE A 246 -3.94 -23.16 -10.78
CA ILE A 246 -2.96 -23.79 -9.87
C ILE A 246 -2.79 -25.26 -10.23
N LYS A 247 -3.86 -25.99 -10.57
CA LYS A 247 -3.77 -27.38 -11.03
C LYS A 247 -2.95 -27.51 -12.31
N ILE A 248 -3.14 -26.62 -13.27
CA ILE A 248 -2.36 -26.61 -14.52
C ILE A 248 -0.87 -26.35 -14.24
N ASP A 249 -0.56 -25.42 -13.35
CA ASP A 249 0.82 -25.10 -13.00
C ASP A 249 1.50 -26.23 -12.21
N LEU A 250 0.81 -26.79 -11.21
CA LEU A 250 1.33 -27.90 -10.41
C LEU A 250 1.45 -29.20 -11.22
N GLY A 251 0.55 -29.45 -12.18
CA GLY A 251 0.62 -30.63 -13.05
C GLY A 251 1.87 -30.69 -13.94
N LYS A 252 2.60 -29.58 -14.08
CA LYS A 252 3.92 -29.57 -14.74
C LYS A 252 5.04 -30.11 -13.85
N ILE A 253 4.84 -30.10 -12.53
CA ILE A 253 5.84 -30.42 -11.52
C ILE A 253 5.53 -31.76 -10.85
N PHE A 254 4.28 -31.97 -10.46
CA PHE A 254 3.79 -33.17 -9.79
C PHE A 254 2.88 -33.97 -10.72
N PRO A 255 3.22 -35.22 -11.06
CA PRO A 255 2.37 -36.07 -11.91
C PRO A 255 1.04 -36.46 -11.25
N ASP A 256 1.06 -36.61 -9.92
CA ASP A 256 -0.11 -36.98 -9.12
C ASP A 256 -0.13 -36.14 -7.84
N PHE A 257 -1.26 -35.48 -7.61
CA PHE A 257 -1.50 -34.63 -6.43
C PHE A 257 -2.99 -34.36 -6.21
N SER A 258 -3.36 -34.08 -4.97
CA SER A 258 -4.66 -33.53 -4.59
C SER A 258 -4.52 -32.07 -4.17
N ILE A 259 -5.60 -31.29 -4.33
CA ILE A 259 -5.69 -29.94 -3.76
C ILE A 259 -6.97 -29.86 -2.93
N THR A 260 -6.84 -29.43 -1.68
CA THR A 260 -7.96 -29.15 -0.79
C THR A 260 -7.91 -27.68 -0.35
N LEU A 261 -9.02 -26.97 -0.51
CA LEU A 261 -9.16 -25.61 0.02
C LEU A 261 -9.37 -25.69 1.53
N LEU A 262 -8.38 -25.23 2.30
CA LEU A 262 -8.45 -25.21 3.77
C LEU A 262 -9.18 -23.96 4.29
N GLY A 263 -9.12 -22.85 3.56
CA GLY A 263 -9.85 -21.65 3.92
C GLY A 263 -9.80 -20.57 2.85
N PHE A 264 -10.78 -19.69 2.91
CA PHE A 264 -10.98 -18.57 2.01
C PHE A 264 -11.50 -17.38 2.82
N TRP A 265 -10.79 -16.26 2.78
CA TRP A 265 -11.11 -15.06 3.56
C TRP A 265 -11.30 -13.87 2.64
N GLU A 266 -12.53 -13.38 2.59
CA GLU A 266 -12.86 -12.27 1.73
C GLU A 266 -12.23 -10.97 2.19
N HIS A 267 -11.83 -10.16 1.22
CA HIS A 267 -11.24 -8.83 1.46
C HIS A 267 -9.93 -8.86 2.29
N ARG A 268 -9.27 -10.01 2.41
CA ARG A 268 -7.99 -10.21 3.13
C ARG A 268 -6.77 -10.26 2.22
N GLY A 269 -6.84 -9.59 1.06
CA GLY A 269 -5.73 -9.51 0.10
C GLY A 269 -4.43 -8.92 0.66
N ASN A 270 -4.52 -8.24 1.79
CA ASN A 270 -3.41 -7.62 2.49
C ASN A 270 -2.43 -8.59 3.16
N LEU A 271 -2.85 -9.83 3.40
CA LEU A 271 -2.12 -10.73 4.29
C LEU A 271 -1.02 -11.56 3.62
N GLU A 272 -1.06 -11.76 2.31
CA GLU A 272 -0.14 -12.69 1.64
C GLU A 272 1.34 -12.39 1.95
N TYR A 273 1.74 -11.13 1.78
CA TYR A 273 3.13 -10.73 2.03
C TYR A 273 3.54 -10.89 3.49
N TYR A 274 2.65 -10.53 4.43
CA TYR A 274 2.95 -10.67 5.85
C TYR A 274 3.00 -12.13 6.29
N PHE A 275 2.09 -12.96 5.78
CA PHE A 275 2.12 -14.41 6.03
C PHE A 275 3.44 -15.01 5.55
N LYS A 276 3.85 -14.72 4.31
CA LYS A 276 5.11 -15.21 3.75
C LYS A 276 6.31 -14.75 4.55
N TYR A 277 6.29 -13.53 5.06
CA TYR A 277 7.33 -13.00 5.93
C TYR A 277 7.36 -13.70 7.30
N LEU A 278 6.19 -13.86 7.92
CA LEU A 278 6.04 -14.47 9.23
C LEU A 278 6.57 -15.91 9.23
N TYR A 279 6.21 -16.68 8.21
CA TYR A 279 6.51 -18.11 8.09
C TYR A 279 7.64 -18.42 7.08
N GLU A 280 8.53 -17.46 6.79
CA GLU A 280 9.59 -17.64 5.78
C GLU A 280 10.50 -18.85 6.03
N GLU A 281 10.69 -19.23 7.30
CA GLU A 281 11.51 -20.39 7.69
C GLU A 281 10.92 -21.75 7.26
N PHE A 282 9.61 -21.78 7.00
CA PHE A 282 8.89 -22.96 6.50
C PHE A 282 8.71 -22.93 4.99
N ASN A 283 9.25 -21.91 4.30
CA ASN A 283 9.10 -21.80 2.87
C ASN A 283 9.69 -23.02 2.16
N TYR A 284 8.90 -23.64 1.30
CA TYR A 284 9.31 -24.76 0.49
C TYR A 284 9.72 -24.24 -0.90
N PRO A 285 10.99 -24.43 -1.32
CA PRO A 285 11.45 -23.96 -2.61
C PRO A 285 10.81 -24.80 -3.72
N LEU A 286 9.87 -24.20 -4.44
CA LEU A 286 9.19 -24.81 -5.58
C LEU A 286 9.38 -23.91 -6.81
N GLU A 287 10.38 -24.22 -7.64
CA GLU A 287 10.79 -23.39 -8.77
C GLU A 287 10.98 -21.90 -8.40
N ASN A 288 10.12 -21.01 -8.94
CA ASN A 288 10.12 -19.57 -8.67
C ASN A 288 8.98 -19.16 -7.73
N PHE A 289 8.22 -20.12 -7.21
CA PHE A 289 7.11 -19.86 -6.30
C PHE A 289 7.64 -19.67 -4.88
N THR A 290 7.14 -18.64 -4.21
CA THR A 290 7.55 -18.25 -2.85
C THR A 290 6.42 -18.40 -1.85
N GLU A 291 5.31 -18.97 -2.29
CA GLU A 291 4.07 -19.06 -1.55
C GLU A 291 3.70 -20.49 -1.14
N TYR A 292 4.65 -21.43 -1.27
CA TYR A 292 4.55 -22.81 -0.82
C TYR A 292 5.33 -23.03 0.47
N PHE A 293 4.79 -23.85 1.37
CA PHE A 293 5.32 -24.08 2.70
C PHE A 293 5.26 -25.57 3.07
N ASN A 294 6.18 -25.99 3.91
CA ASN A 294 6.16 -27.31 4.55
C ASN A 294 6.13 -27.11 6.08
N PHE A 295 4.95 -27.32 6.66
CA PHE A 295 4.73 -27.22 8.10
C PHE A 295 4.69 -28.62 8.72
N SER A 296 5.44 -28.82 9.80
CA SER A 296 5.37 -30.06 10.59
C SER A 296 4.09 -30.16 11.42
N ASP A 297 3.60 -29.03 11.92
CA ASP A 297 2.31 -28.89 12.61
C ASP A 297 1.55 -27.71 12.01
N ILE A 298 0.37 -28.00 11.46
CA ILE A 298 -0.47 -27.03 10.77
C ILE A 298 -1.47 -26.33 11.70
N GLU A 299 -1.74 -26.89 12.89
CA GLU A 299 -2.80 -26.43 13.76
C GLU A 299 -2.58 -24.99 14.28
N PRO A 300 -1.36 -24.56 14.67
CA PRO A 300 -1.11 -23.16 15.03
C PRO A 300 -1.40 -22.18 13.89
N ILE A 301 -1.10 -22.57 12.65
CA ILE A 301 -1.32 -21.76 11.45
C ILE A 301 -2.81 -21.66 11.16
N LYS A 302 -3.54 -22.79 11.19
CA LYS A 302 -5.00 -22.80 11.03
C LYS A 302 -5.67 -21.95 12.10
N ASN A 303 -5.27 -22.08 13.36
CA ASN A 303 -5.82 -21.29 14.45
C ASN A 303 -5.60 -19.79 14.24
N SER A 304 -4.41 -19.39 13.77
CA SER A 304 -4.10 -17.99 13.45
C SER A 304 -4.88 -17.45 12.26
N LEU A 305 -5.13 -18.27 11.23
CA LEU A 305 -5.95 -17.88 10.08
C LEU A 305 -7.44 -17.85 10.43
N ASN A 306 -7.92 -18.79 11.24
CA ASN A 306 -9.31 -18.84 11.68
C ASN A 306 -9.66 -17.67 12.60
N SER A 307 -8.70 -17.14 13.37
CA SER A 307 -8.93 -15.98 14.23
C SER A 307 -9.11 -14.66 13.46
N LEU A 308 -8.81 -14.62 12.15
CA LEU A 308 -9.05 -13.43 11.32
C LEU A 308 -10.53 -13.04 11.21
N GLY A 309 -11.43 -14.02 11.36
CA GLY A 309 -12.86 -13.84 11.14
C GLY A 309 -13.21 -13.26 9.76
N TYR A 310 -14.47 -12.82 9.63
CA TYR A 310 -14.93 -12.09 8.46
C TYR A 310 -14.49 -10.63 8.54
N LYS A 311 -13.93 -10.08 7.45
CA LYS A 311 -13.64 -8.64 7.38
C LYS A 311 -14.94 -7.88 7.21
N GLN A 312 -15.29 -7.08 8.22
CA GLN A 312 -16.36 -6.09 8.11
C GLN A 312 -15.80 -4.84 7.46
N LEU A 313 -16.29 -4.52 6.26
CA LEU A 313 -15.86 -3.33 5.54
C LEU A 313 -16.44 -2.07 6.20
N SER A 314 -15.57 -1.12 6.53
CA SER A 314 -16.00 0.18 7.01
C SER A 314 -16.74 0.96 5.91
N ALA A 315 -17.49 1.99 6.28
CA ALA A 315 -18.16 2.86 5.31
C ALA A 315 -17.17 3.43 4.28
N LEU A 316 -15.99 3.85 4.74
CA LEU A 316 -14.91 4.37 3.90
C LEU A 316 -14.40 3.31 2.90
N GLU A 317 -14.24 2.06 3.33
CA GLU A 317 -13.82 0.96 2.45
C GLU A 317 -14.89 0.61 1.42
N GLN A 318 -16.17 0.63 1.80
CA GLN A 318 -17.28 0.43 0.87
C GLN A 318 -17.31 1.52 -0.21
N GLU A 319 -17.05 2.78 0.15
CA GLU A 319 -16.95 3.88 -0.82
C GLU A 319 -15.79 3.69 -1.79
N VAL A 320 -14.63 3.22 -1.31
CA VAL A 320 -13.47 2.87 -2.15
C VAL A 320 -13.83 1.76 -3.13
N ILE A 321 -14.52 0.71 -2.68
CA ILE A 321 -14.95 -0.41 -3.54
C ILE A 321 -15.94 0.06 -4.61
N ASN A 322 -16.89 0.91 -4.24
CA ASN A 322 -17.92 1.41 -5.14
C ASN A 322 -17.41 2.45 -6.14
N GLY A 323 -16.19 2.98 -5.94
CA GLY A 323 -15.63 4.05 -6.77
C GLY A 323 -16.31 5.41 -6.55
N ASN A 324 -17.07 5.57 -5.47
CA ASN A 324 -17.86 6.78 -5.15
C ASN A 324 -17.04 7.89 -4.49
N ILE A 325 -15.73 7.88 -4.68
CA ILE A 325 -14.77 8.66 -3.89
C ILE A 325 -14.82 10.17 -4.22
N ASN A 326 -15.49 10.54 -5.32
CA ASN A 326 -15.77 11.93 -5.69
C ASN A 326 -16.89 12.58 -4.84
N ASN A 327 -17.64 11.81 -4.05
CA ASN A 327 -18.80 12.28 -3.28
C ASN A 327 -18.53 12.56 -1.80
N TYR A 328 -17.28 12.56 -1.36
CA TYR A 328 -16.89 12.98 -0.01
C TYR A 328 -17.07 14.49 0.19
N LYS A 329 -18.32 14.97 0.14
CA LYS A 329 -18.72 16.24 0.72
C LYS A 329 -18.77 16.04 2.23
N SER A 330 -17.66 16.39 2.90
CA SER A 330 -17.60 16.83 4.29
C SER A 330 -18.79 16.43 5.18
N SER A 331 -18.91 15.15 5.53
CA SER A 331 -19.84 14.68 6.58
C SER A 331 -19.21 14.75 7.98
N SER A 332 -18.31 15.71 8.20
CA SER A 332 -17.60 15.91 9.49
C SER A 332 -17.94 17.23 10.18
N ASN A 333 -19.15 17.77 9.95
CA ASN A 333 -19.66 18.96 10.68
C ASN A 333 -20.91 18.71 11.54
N ASN A 334 -21.40 17.47 11.71
CA ASN A 334 -22.67 17.21 12.44
C ASN A 334 -22.55 16.24 13.63
N SER A 335 -21.45 16.24 14.38
CA SER A 335 -21.36 15.44 15.62
C SER A 335 -20.61 16.13 16.76
N LEU A 336 -20.83 17.44 16.93
CA LEU A 336 -20.32 18.20 18.10
C LEU A 336 -21.36 19.16 18.72
N ASN A 337 -22.64 19.02 18.40
CA ASN A 337 -23.74 19.72 19.08
C ASN A 337 -24.83 18.73 19.52
N SER A 338 -24.51 17.87 20.47
CA SER A 338 -25.48 17.18 21.32
C SER A 338 -24.77 16.47 22.47
N SER A 339 -24.52 17.23 23.53
CA SER A 339 -24.43 16.81 24.93
C SER A 339 -24.48 18.07 25.77
#